data_AF-A0A946AET4-F1
#
_entry.id   AF-A0A946AET4-F1
#
_cell.length_a   1.000
_cell.length_b   1.000
_cell.length_c   1.000
_cell.angle_alpha   90.00
_cell.angle_beta   90.00
_cell.angle_gamma   90.00
#
_symmetry.space_group_name_H-M   'P 1'
#
loop_
_entity.id
_entity.type
_entity.pdbx_description
1 polymer ?
#
loop_
_entity_poly.entity_id
_entity_poly.type
_entity_poly.pdbx_seq_one_letter_code
_entity_poly.pdbx_strand_id
1 'polypeptide(L)'
;MSNDKPAIEKPARGEPYLLTPGPLTTSRAVKEAMLEDWGSWDGGFRAVTAQVREMLLALTGDSTGALDCVPMQGSGSFVVEAMLGSFVPKDGK
;
A
#
# COMPACT_ATOMS: atom_id res chain seq x y z
N MET A 1 19.05 16.78 -25.67
CA MET A 1 18.02 16.26 -24.74
C MET A 1 18.65 16.30 -23.35
N SER A 2 18.16 17.16 -22.46
CA SER A 2 18.71 17.28 -21.10
C SER A 2 18.64 15.92 -20.41
N ASN A 3 19.79 15.42 -19.94
CA ASN A 3 19.91 14.16 -19.21
C ASN A 3 19.74 14.40 -17.70
N ASP A 4 18.81 15.28 -17.32
CA ASP A 4 18.41 15.50 -15.93
C ASP A 4 17.54 14.33 -15.48
N LYS A 5 18.18 13.21 -15.14
CA LYS A 5 17.52 12.21 -14.32
C LYS A 5 17.34 12.82 -12.92
N PRO A 6 16.12 12.89 -12.38
CA PRO A 6 15.93 13.38 -11.02
C PRO A 6 16.77 12.53 -10.08
N ALA A 7 17.59 13.20 -9.26
CA ALA A 7 18.40 12.52 -8.26
C ALA A 7 17.49 11.81 -7.25
N ILE A 8 17.83 10.56 -6.90
CA ILE A 8 17.11 9.83 -5.85
C ILE A 8 17.29 10.58 -4.53
N GLU A 9 16.17 10.90 -3.89
CA GLU A 9 16.16 11.60 -2.60
C GLU A 9 16.91 10.79 -1.54
N LYS A 10 17.86 11.44 -0.84
CA LYS A 10 18.60 10.80 0.24
C LYS A 10 17.71 10.55 1.45
N PRO A 11 17.94 9.47 2.22
CA PRO A 11 17.15 9.19 3.41
C PRO A 11 17.26 10.32 4.43
N ALA A 12 16.13 10.73 5.00
CA ALA A 12 15.98 11.99 5.71
C ALA A 12 16.88 12.14 6.95
N ARG A 13 17.30 11.03 7.59
CA ARG A 13 18.16 11.04 8.78
C ARG A 13 19.56 10.51 8.50
N GLY A 14 19.94 10.37 7.23
CA GLY A 14 21.24 9.83 6.83
C GLY A 14 21.38 8.32 7.01
N GLU A 15 20.27 7.61 7.24
CA GLU A 15 20.26 6.16 7.28
C GLU A 15 20.63 5.56 5.91
N PRO A 16 21.16 4.32 5.86
CA PRO A 16 21.45 3.65 4.59
C PRO A 16 20.17 3.37 3.78
N TYR A 17 20.30 3.33 2.45
CA TYR A 17 19.23 2.82 1.60
C TYR A 17 19.03 1.31 1.85
N LEU A 18 17.78 0.90 2.02
CA LEU A 18 17.36 -0.48 2.02
C LEU A 18 17.15 -0.91 0.56
N LEU A 19 18.13 -1.65 0.05
CA LEU A 19 18.13 -2.25 -1.30
C LEU A 19 17.84 -3.76 -1.24
N THR A 20 16.89 -4.14 -0.38
CA THR A 20 16.46 -5.53 -0.20
C THR A 20 15.14 -5.76 -0.95
N PRO A 21 14.71 -7.03 -1.16
CA PRO A 21 13.38 -7.32 -1.69
C PRO A 21 12.21 -6.85 -0.79
N GLY A 22 12.51 -6.41 0.44
CA GLY A 22 11.56 -5.90 1.42
C GLY A 22 12.14 -5.99 2.84
N PRO A 23 11.93 -4.99 3.71
CA PRO A 23 11.31 -3.67 3.43
C PRO A 23 12.23 -2.74 2.62
N LEU A 24 11.63 -1.76 1.93
CA LEU A 24 12.35 -0.74 1.14
C LEU A 24 12.42 0.60 1.88
N THR A 25 13.37 1.47 1.49
CA THR A 25 13.42 2.85 1.99
C THR A 25 12.22 3.65 1.49
N THR A 26 11.42 4.18 2.40
CA THR A 26 10.32 5.12 2.09
C THR A 26 10.81 6.57 1.98
N SER A 27 10.10 7.38 1.20
CA SER A 27 10.38 8.82 1.04
C SER A 27 10.14 9.58 2.36
N ARG A 28 10.66 10.81 2.45
CA ARG A 28 10.44 11.67 3.63
C ARG A 28 8.95 11.92 3.86
N ALA A 29 8.20 12.25 2.82
CA ALA A 29 6.76 12.54 2.92
C ALA A 29 5.95 11.35 3.46
N VAL A 30 6.29 10.11 3.07
CA VAL A 30 5.63 8.91 3.61
C VAL A 30 5.92 8.75 5.10
N LYS A 31 7.15 8.99 5.54
CA LYS A 31 7.50 8.94 6.97
C LYS A 31 6.79 10.02 7.78
N GLU A 32 6.69 11.23 7.24
CA GLU A 32 5.98 12.34 7.90
C GLU A 32 4.48 12.04 8.05
N ALA A 33 3.84 11.42 7.04
CA ALA A 33 2.44 11.00 7.12
C ALA A 33 2.17 9.95 8.22
N MET A 34 3.19 9.21 8.66
CA MET A 34 3.06 8.25 9.76
C MET A 34 3.04 8.90 11.16
N LEU A 35 3.26 10.21 11.26
CA LEU A 35 3.24 10.94 12.53
C LEU A 35 1.82 11.41 12.94
N GLU A 36 0.81 11.11 12.12
CA GLU A 36 -0.58 11.50 12.36
C GLU A 36 -1.41 10.31 12.84
N ASP A 37 -2.06 10.48 13.99
CA ASP A 37 -2.99 9.50 14.55
C ASP A 37 -4.40 9.71 14.00
N TRP A 38 -5.09 8.61 13.69
CA TRP A 38 -6.44 8.64 13.11
C TRP A 38 -7.41 7.75 13.87
N GLY A 39 -8.63 8.25 14.08
CA GLY A 39 -9.75 7.42 14.53
C GLY A 39 -10.38 6.66 13.36
N SER A 40 -10.85 5.44 13.58
CA SER A 40 -11.49 4.62 12.52
C SER A 40 -12.77 5.24 11.94
N TRP A 41 -13.45 6.10 12.71
CA TRP A 41 -14.64 6.83 12.29
C TRP A 41 -14.34 8.24 11.76
N ASP A 42 -13.08 8.66 11.79
CA ASP A 42 -12.67 9.98 11.30
C ASP A 42 -12.95 10.10 9.80
N GLY A 43 -13.55 11.23 9.41
CA GLY A 43 -13.79 11.56 8.00
C GLY A 43 -12.50 11.58 7.19
N GLY A 44 -11.40 12.05 7.76
CA GLY A 44 -10.09 12.06 7.09
C GLY A 44 -9.57 10.64 6.84
N PHE A 45 -9.62 9.77 7.84
CA PHE A 45 -9.22 8.36 7.69
C PHE A 45 -10.05 7.64 6.63
N ARG A 46 -11.37 7.86 6.63
CA ARG A 46 -12.29 7.30 5.63
C ARG A 46 -11.98 7.80 4.22
N ALA A 47 -11.66 9.08 4.08
CA ALA A 47 -11.29 9.66 2.78
C ALA A 47 -9.96 9.08 2.26
N VAL A 48 -8.93 8.99 3.09
CA VAL A 48 -7.65 8.35 2.74
C VAL A 48 -7.85 6.90 2.34
N THR A 49 -8.65 6.15 3.12
CA THR A 49 -8.96 4.74 2.82
C THR A 49 -9.66 4.60 1.46
N ALA A 50 -10.62 5.47 1.15
CA ALA A 50 -11.32 5.46 -0.13
C ALA A 50 -10.36 5.78 -1.29
N GLN A 51 -9.49 6.79 -1.13
CA GLN A 51 -8.50 7.17 -2.13
C GLN A 51 -7.50 6.04 -2.41
N VAL A 52 -6.99 5.37 -1.38
CA VAL A 52 -6.08 4.24 -1.53
C VAL A 52 -6.75 3.10 -2.32
N ARG A 53 -8.01 2.78 -2.02
CA ARG A 53 -8.77 1.76 -2.76
C ARG A 53 -8.93 2.12 -4.23
N GLU A 54 -9.29 3.36 -4.53
CA GLU A 54 -9.44 3.85 -5.91
C GLU A 54 -8.12 3.77 -6.69
N MET A 55 -7.02 4.24 -6.09
CA MET A 55 -5.70 4.18 -6.73
C MET A 55 -5.24 2.73 -6.98
N LEU A 56 -5.47 1.83 -6.02
CA LEU A 56 -5.12 0.41 -6.19
C LEU A 56 -5.94 -0.26 -7.29
N LEU A 57 -7.24 0.03 -7.37
CA LEU A 57 -8.09 -0.47 -8.45
C LEU A 57 -7.64 0.06 -9.82
N ALA A 58 -7.29 1.35 -9.91
CA ALA A 58 -6.78 1.93 -11.15
C ALA A 58 -5.49 1.24 -11.63
N LEU A 59 -4.61 0.80 -10.72
CA LEU A 59 -3.38 0.07 -11.06
C LEU A 59 -3.64 -1.33 -11.66
N THR A 60 -4.81 -1.93 -11.41
CA THR A 60 -5.14 -3.27 -11.94
C THR A 60 -5.45 -3.24 -13.44
N GLY A 61 -5.81 -2.06 -13.99
CA GLY A 61 -6.31 -1.92 -15.35
C GLY A 61 -7.74 -2.43 -15.55
N ASP A 62 -8.48 -2.74 -14.47
CA ASP A 62 -9.89 -3.12 -14.57
C ASP A 62 -10.74 -1.93 -15.06
N SER A 63 -11.20 -2.03 -16.30
CA SER A 63 -12.08 -1.05 -16.94
C SER A 63 -13.57 -1.40 -16.81
N THR A 64 -13.88 -2.59 -16.29
CA THR A 64 -15.24 -3.13 -16.20
C THR A 64 -15.85 -2.94 -14.81
N GLY A 65 -15.04 -2.64 -13.79
CA GLY A 65 -15.49 -2.53 -12.41
C GLY A 65 -15.84 -3.89 -11.80
N ALA A 66 -15.19 -4.96 -12.29
CA ALA A 66 -15.35 -6.30 -11.78
C ALA A 66 -14.56 -6.54 -10.48
N LEU A 67 -13.54 -5.73 -10.21
CA LEU A 67 -12.68 -5.84 -9.04
C LEU A 67 -13.06 -4.82 -7.96
N ASP A 68 -12.86 -5.21 -6.70
CA ASP A 68 -12.89 -4.33 -5.54
C ASP A 68 -11.60 -4.48 -4.72
N CYS A 69 -11.27 -3.48 -3.93
CA CYS A 69 -10.12 -3.44 -3.04
C CYS A 69 -10.58 -3.41 -1.59
N VAL A 70 -10.15 -4.38 -0.79
CA VAL A 70 -10.37 -4.42 0.65
C VAL A 70 -9.02 -4.28 1.35
N PRO A 71 -8.71 -3.13 1.97
CA PRO A 71 -7.50 -2.98 2.78
C PRO A 71 -7.57 -3.91 3.99
N MET A 72 -6.53 -4.72 4.19
CA MET A 72 -6.45 -5.64 5.33
C MET A 72 -5.21 -5.33 6.16
N GLN A 73 -5.39 -5.27 7.47
CA GLN A 73 -4.29 -5.08 8.42
C GLN A 73 -3.48 -6.37 8.52
N GLY A 74 -2.18 -6.29 8.23
CA GLY A 74 -1.27 -7.42 8.38
C GLY A 74 -0.14 -7.38 7.36
N SER A 75 0.69 -8.41 7.38
CA SER A 75 1.70 -8.64 6.35
C SER A 75 1.08 -9.29 5.11
N GLY A 76 1.86 -9.44 4.04
CA GLY A 76 1.43 -10.18 2.85
C GLY A 76 1.00 -11.62 3.15
N SER A 77 1.67 -12.30 4.10
CA SER A 77 1.30 -13.67 4.50
C SER A 77 -0.08 -13.72 5.15
N PHE A 78 -0.42 -12.73 5.99
CA PHE A 78 -1.76 -12.63 6.58
C PHE A 78 -2.84 -12.50 5.50
N VAL A 79 -2.57 -11.69 4.46
CA VAL A 79 -3.50 -11.50 3.35
C VAL A 79 -3.68 -12.77 2.53
N VAL A 80 -2.59 -13.51 2.25
CA VAL A 80 -2.64 -14.80 1.55
C VAL A 80 -3.44 -15.83 2.35
N GLU A 81 -3.22 -15.91 3.65
CA GLU A 81 -3.96 -16.83 4.53
C GLU A 81 -5.45 -16.49 4.60
N ALA A 82 -5.80 -15.20 4.74
CA ALA A 82 -7.18 -14.74 4.72
C ALA A 82 -7.88 -15.04 3.38
N MET A 83 -7.18 -14.88 2.25
CA MET A 83 -7.68 -15.26 0.93
C MET A 83 -8.00 -16.76 0.86
N LEU A 84 -7.05 -17.61 1.28
CA LEU A 84 -7.24 -19.06 1.28
C LEU A 84 -8.40 -19.48 2.18
N GLY A 85 -8.47 -18.93 3.40
CA GLY A 85 -9.53 -19.24 4.37
C GLY A 85 -10.92 -18.75 3.96
N SER A 86 -11.00 -17.71 3.11
CA SER A 86 -12.27 -17.13 2.66
C SER A 86 -12.78 -17.74 1.36
N PHE A 87 -11.89 -18.10 0.44
CA PHE A 87 -12.28 -18.48 -0.93
C PHE A 87 -12.10 -19.96 -1.26
N VAL A 88 -11.38 -20.74 -0.44
CA VAL A 88 -11.26 -22.19 -0.63
C VAL A 88 -12.38 -22.91 0.15
N PRO A 89 -13.26 -23.66 -0.50
CA PRO A 89 -14.29 -24.46 0.17
C PRO A 89 -13.68 -25.53 1.09
N LYS A 90 -14.33 -25.78 2.24
CA LYS A 90 -13.86 -26.76 3.24
C LYS A 90 -13.65 -28.18 2.70
N ASP A 91 -14.49 -28.59 1.76
CA ASP A 91 -14.51 -29.96 1.21
C ASP A 91 -13.76 -30.10 -0.12
N GLY A 92 -13.04 -29.06 -0.56
CA GLY A 92 -12.13 -29.12 -1.69
C GLY A 92 -12.75 -29.25 -3.08
N LYS A 93 -12.97 -28.11 -3.74
CA LYS A 93 -12.22 -27.70 -4.94
C LYS A 93 -11.87 -26.23 -4.79
#